data_AF-A0A7C2J7E3-F1
#
_entry.id   AF-A0A7C2J7E3-F1
#
_cell.length_a   1.000
_cell.length_b   1.000
_cell.length_c   1.000
_cell.angle_alpha   90.00
_cell.angle_beta   90.00
_cell.angle_gamma   90.00
#
_symmetry.space_group_name_H-M   'P 1'
#
loop_
_entity.id
_entity.type
_entity.pdbx_description
1 polymer ?
#
loop_
_entity_poly.entity_id
_entity_poly.type
_entity_poly.pdbx_seq_one_letter_code
_entity_poly.pdbx_strand_id
1 'polypeptide(L)'
;MPPSELEQRIEEFLGELRRENASRHTVRNYARDLRDFAAYFTPPGEPPPAPADFDTLAIREWLGSLYDRGLAPVSIRRKLAAVRSFFR
;
A
#
# COMPACT_ATOMS: atom_id res chain seq x y z
N MET A 1 -20.00 5.54 0.21
CA MET A 1 -19.58 4.86 1.45
C MET A 1 -18.52 5.70 2.13
N PRO A 2 -18.46 5.75 3.47
CA PRO A 2 -17.30 6.33 4.14
C PRO A 2 -16.02 5.59 3.71
N PRO A 3 -14.86 6.26 3.69
CA PRO A 3 -13.59 5.60 3.38
C PRO A 3 -13.31 4.48 4.38
N SER A 4 -12.74 3.38 3.92
CA SER A 4 -12.39 2.26 4.80
C SER A 4 -11.33 2.67 5.83
N GLU A 5 -11.18 1.91 6.91
CA GLU A 5 -10.11 2.15 7.88
C GLU A 5 -8.73 2.12 7.21
N LEU A 6 -8.51 1.19 6.28
CA LEU A 6 -7.28 1.11 5.51
C LEU A 6 -7.03 2.38 4.69
N GLU A 7 -8.05 2.89 4.00
CA GLU A 7 -7.92 4.12 3.22
C GLU A 7 -7.62 5.34 4.10
N GLN A 8 -8.28 5.43 5.26
CA GLN A 8 -8.04 6.50 6.23
C GLN A 8 -6.58 6.48 6.73
N ARG A 9 -6.08 5.30 7.12
CA ARG A 9 -4.69 5.13 7.55
C ARG A 9 -3.69 5.47 6.44
N ILE A 10 -3.98 5.11 5.19
CA ILE A 10 -3.14 5.49 4.05
C ILE A 10 -3.07 7.02 3.92
N GLU A 11 -4.20 7.73 3.99
CA GLU A 11 -4.20 9.18 3.88
C GLU A 11 -3.50 9.87 5.06
N GLU A 12 -3.66 9.35 6.28
CA GLU A 12 -2.92 9.81 7.47
C GLU A 12 -1.41 9.69 7.27
N PHE A 13 -0.93 8.51 6.87
CA PHE A 13 0.48 8.24 6.61
C PHE A 13 1.04 9.14 5.48
N LEU A 14 0.28 9.33 4.40
CA LEU A 14 0.68 10.27 3.35
C LEU A 14 0.71 11.73 3.85
N GLY A 15 -0.16 12.07 4.81
CA GLY A 15 -0.14 13.35 5.52
C GLY A 15 1.12 13.53 6.35
N GLU A 16 1.56 12.50 7.06
CA GLU A 16 2.82 12.47 7.82
C GLU A 16 4.02 12.70 6.91
N LEU A 17 4.14 11.95 5.81
CA LEU A 17 5.22 12.14 4.83
C LEU A 17 5.30 13.58 4.32
N ARG A 18 4.16 14.24 4.08
CA ARG A 18 4.12 15.65 3.67
C ARG A 18 4.64 16.57 4.78
N ARG A 19 4.29 16.31 6.05
CA ARG A 19 4.79 17.07 7.20
C ARG A 19 6.29 16.90 7.40
N GLU A 20 6.83 15.74 7.05
CA GLU A 20 8.27 15.44 7.06
C GLU A 20 9.02 16.01 5.84
N ASN A 21 8.40 16.90 5.06
CA ASN A 21 8.97 17.51 3.86
C ASN A 21 9.36 16.51 2.76
N ALA A 22 8.72 15.33 2.70
CA ALA A 22 8.89 14.42 1.57
C ALA A 22 8.44 15.12 0.27
N SER A 23 9.22 14.93 -0.80
CA SER A 23 8.90 15.55 -2.09
C SER A 23 7.53 15.11 -2.61
N ARG A 24 6.88 15.96 -3.42
CA ARG A 24 5.61 15.61 -4.10
C ARG A 24 5.70 14.30 -4.87
N HIS A 25 6.85 14.04 -5.50
CA HIS A 25 7.09 12.80 -6.23
C HIS A 25 7.16 11.59 -5.29
N THR A 26 7.80 11.73 -4.13
CA THR A 26 7.86 10.70 -3.09
C THR A 26 6.46 10.36 -2.61
N VAL A 27 5.68 11.35 -2.17
CA VAL A 27 4.31 11.14 -1.67
C VAL A 27 3.43 10.48 -2.71
N ARG A 28 3.51 10.90 -3.98
CA ARG A 28 2.76 10.28 -5.09
C ARG A 28 3.14 8.82 -5.30
N ASN A 29 4.43 8.50 -5.21
CA ASN A 29 4.91 7.13 -5.37
C ASN A 29 4.42 6.22 -4.24
N TYR A 30 4.48 6.68 -2.99
CA TYR A 30 3.91 5.96 -1.85
C TYR A 30 2.40 5.77 -2.01
N ALA A 31 1.66 6.83 -2.36
CA ALA A 31 0.21 6.75 -2.55
C ALA A 31 -0.17 5.72 -3.62
N ARG A 32 0.55 5.69 -4.75
CA ARG A 32 0.31 4.71 -5.81
C ARG A 32 0.58 3.29 -5.34
N ASP A 33 1.65 3.06 -4.59
CA ASP A 33 2.02 1.72 -4.17
C ASP A 33 1.09 1.18 -3.08
N LEU A 34 0.74 2.01 -2.10
CA LEU A 34 -0.18 1.62 -1.03
C LEU A 34 -1.59 1.36 -1.55
N ARG A 35 -2.06 2.14 -2.54
CA ARG A 35 -3.36 1.88 -3.18
C ARG A 35 -3.36 0.61 -4.04
N ASP A 36 -2.25 0.30 -4.72
CA ASP A 36 -2.12 -0.98 -5.45
C ASP A 36 -2.06 -2.19 -4.50
N PHE A 37 -1.50 -2.02 -3.29
CA PHE A 37 -1.59 -3.02 -2.22
C PHE A 37 -3.04 -3.18 -1.73
N ALA A 38 -3.70 -2.09 -1.34
CA ALA A 38 -5.08 -2.12 -0.85
C ALA A 38 -6.04 -2.73 -1.89
N ALA A 39 -5.90 -2.34 -3.15
CA ALA A 39 -6.74 -2.84 -4.25
C ALA A 39 -6.60 -4.35 -4.48
N TYR A 40 -5.42 -4.93 -4.23
CA TYR A 40 -5.22 -6.38 -4.39
C TYR A 40 -6.08 -7.19 -3.41
N PHE A 41 -6.25 -6.69 -2.19
CA PHE A 41 -7.04 -7.35 -1.14
C PHE A 41 -8.49 -6.85 -1.05
N THR A 42 -8.92 -6.02 -2.00
CA THR A 42 -10.29 -5.47 -2.03
C THR A 42 -11.01 -5.93 -3.30
N PRO A 43 -11.69 -7.09 -3.26
CA PRO A 43 -12.52 -7.53 -4.37
C PRO A 43 -13.59 -6.50 -4.74
N PRO A 44 -14.03 -6.43 -6.01
CA PRO A 44 -15.11 -5.54 -6.41
C PRO A 44 -16.39 -5.81 -5.61
N GLY A 45 -16.91 -4.76 -4.95
CA GLY A 45 -18.13 -4.85 -4.15
C GLY A 45 -17.91 -5.24 -2.68
N GLU A 46 -16.67 -5.52 -2.28
CA GLU A 46 -16.30 -5.81 -0.89
C GLU A 46 -15.54 -4.64 -0.27
N PRO A 47 -15.66 -4.42 1.06
CA PRO A 47 -14.84 -3.43 1.74
C PRO A 47 -13.38 -3.91 1.85
N PRO A 48 -12.39 -2.99 1.81
CA PRO A 48 -11.01 -3.35 2.12
C PRO A 48 -10.87 -3.96 3.52
N PRO A 49 -9.98 -4.95 3.73
CA PRO A 49 -9.67 -5.49 5.06
C PRO A 49 -9.16 -4.41 6.01
N ALA A 50 -9.35 -4.63 7.31
CA ALA A 50 -8.78 -3.71 8.30
C ALA A 50 -7.25 -3.82 8.30
N PRO A 51 -6.51 -2.75 8.62
CA PRO A 51 -5.05 -2.78 8.74
C PRO A 51 -4.53 -3.91 9.65
N ALA A 52 -5.28 -4.27 10.69
CA ALA A 52 -4.94 -5.32 11.64
C ALA A 52 -5.05 -6.75 11.06
N ASP A 53 -5.76 -6.93 9.95
CA ASP A 53 -5.93 -8.22 9.29
C ASP A 53 -4.72 -8.59 8.40
N PHE A 54 -3.82 -7.64 8.15
CA PHE A 54 -2.62 -7.88 7.35
C PHE A 54 -1.48 -8.43 8.20
N ASP A 55 -1.02 -9.63 7.83
CA ASP A 55 0.14 -10.26 8.42
C ASP A 55 1.28 -10.43 7.39
N THR A 56 2.35 -11.10 7.80
CA THR A 56 3.47 -11.37 6.90
C THR A 56 3.12 -12.30 5.74
N LEU A 57 2.07 -13.12 5.87
CA LEU A 57 1.62 -14.02 4.81
C LEU A 57 0.91 -13.23 3.71
N ALA A 58 0.03 -12.29 4.08
CA ALA A 58 -0.62 -11.38 3.13
C ALA A 58 0.43 -10.60 2.30
N ILE A 59 1.46 -10.05 2.95
CA ILE A 59 2.53 -9.33 2.22
C ILE A 59 3.25 -10.27 1.21
N ARG A 60 3.50 -11.53 1.58
CA ARG A 60 4.15 -12.50 0.67
C ARG A 60 3.26 -12.89 -0.50
N GLU A 61 1.97 -13.10 -0.25
CA GLU A 61 0.99 -13.39 -1.29
C GLU A 61 0.94 -12.27 -2.32
N TRP A 62 0.83 -11.01 -1.86
CA TRP A 62 0.86 -9.86 -2.74
C TRP A 62 2.16 -9.78 -3.54
N LEU A 63 3.32 -10.01 -2.90
CA LEU A 63 4.61 -10.06 -3.60
C LEU A 63 4.63 -11.12 -4.71
N GLY A 64 4.07 -12.31 -4.45
CA GLY A 64 3.88 -13.37 -5.46
C GLY A 64 3.10 -12.85 -6.66
N SER A 65 1.97 -12.19 -6.43
CA SER A 65 1.17 -11.60 -7.51
C SER A 65 1.92 -10.54 -8.33
N LEU A 66 2.82 -9.76 -7.70
CA LEU A 66 3.65 -8.79 -8.41
C LEU A 66 4.68 -9.46 -9.34
N TYR A 67 5.22 -10.61 -8.91
CA TYR A 67 6.09 -11.43 -9.75
C TYR A 67 5.32 -12.05 -10.92
N ASP A 68 4.12 -12.59 -10.67
CA ASP A 68 3.28 -13.19 -11.71
C ASP A 68 2.82 -12.16 -12.76
N ARG A 69 2.63 -10.90 -12.33
CA ARG A 69 2.37 -9.75 -13.21
C ARG A 69 3.60 -9.29 -14.00
N GLY A 70 4.78 -9.87 -13.79
CA GLY A 70 6.01 -9.55 -14.52
C GLY A 70 6.60 -8.17 -14.20
N LEU A 71 6.34 -7.62 -13.00
CA LEU A 71 6.90 -6.32 -12.62
C LEU A 71 8.43 -6.38 -12.53
N ALA A 72 9.08 -5.30 -12.96
CA ALA A 72 10.53 -5.18 -12.82
C ALA A 72 10.96 -5.28 -11.33
N PRO A 73 12.09 -5.92 -11.01
CA PRO A 73 12.55 -6.08 -9.62
C PRO A 73 12.67 -4.76 -8.84
N VAL A 74 13.04 -3.67 -9.51
CA VAL A 74 13.09 -2.33 -8.90
C VAL A 74 11.71 -1.82 -8.49
N SER A 75 10.66 -2.13 -9.26
CA SER A 75 9.28 -1.76 -8.95
C SER A 75 8.76 -2.55 -7.75
N ILE A 76 9.06 -3.85 -7.69
CA ILE A 76 8.69 -4.71 -6.55
C ILE A 76 9.35 -4.22 -5.26
N ARG A 77 10.66 -3.93 -5.30
CA ARG A 77 11.39 -3.40 -4.13
C ARG A 77 10.82 -2.08 -3.62
N ARG A 78 10.48 -1.15 -4.53
CA ARG A 78 9.87 0.14 -4.18
C ARG A 78 8.50 -0.04 -3.52
N LYS A 79 7.66 -0.91 -4.09
CA LYS A 79 6.33 -1.27 -3.57
C LYS A 79 6.43 -1.89 -2.17
N LEU A 80 7.34 -2.84 -1.98
CA LEU A 80 7.58 -3.47 -0.68
C LEU A 80 8.06 -2.46 0.37
N ALA A 81 8.97 -1.55 -0.01
CA ALA A 81 9.45 -0.51 0.90
C ALA A 81 8.31 0.41 1.37
N ALA A 82 7.40 0.79 0.46
CA ALA A 82 6.22 1.58 0.81
C ALA A 82 5.31 0.85 1.82
N VAL A 83 4.96 -0.41 1.55
CA VAL A 83 4.12 -1.22 2.44
C VAL A 83 4.76 -1.42 3.81
N ARG A 84 6.06 -1.74 3.87
CA ARG A 84 6.77 -1.89 5.15
C ARG A 84 6.85 -0.60 5.95
N SER A 85 6.99 0.54 5.29
CA SER A 85 6.99 1.85 5.96
C SER A 85 5.61 2.22 6.50
N PHE A 86 4.54 1.78 5.84
CA PHE A 86 3.16 2.05 6.24
C PHE A 86 2.73 1.23 7.47
N PHE A 87 3.16 -0.04 7.56
CA PHE A 87 2.85 -0.92 8.69
C PHE A 87 3.85 -0.82 9.86
N ARG A 88 4.75 0.16 9.84
CA ARG A 88 5.71 0.40 10.93
C ARG A 88 5.08 1.28 12.00
#